data_AF-A0MP09-F1
#
_entry.id   AF-A0MP09-F1
#
_cell.length_a   1.000
_cell.length_b   1.000
_cell.length_c   1.000
_cell.angle_alpha   90.00
_cell.angle_beta   90.00
_cell.angle_gamma   90.00
#
_symmetry.space_group_name_H-M   'P 1'
#
loop_
_entity.id
_entity.type
_entity.pdbx_description
1 polymer ?
#
loop_
_entity_poly.entity_id
_entity_poly.type
_entity_poly.pdbx_seq_one_letter_code
_entity_poly.pdbx_strand_id
1 'polypeptide(L)'
;KAPKLLLKHLVRRSRGNLQLGQQILQVNPLLEAFGNAQTVMNPNSSRFGKYIQLRFRDGAVRGAKINEYLLEKSRVSHQDPGEKNFHIFYSMLCGIPEQEKQVYGLLQPSLYRYIGSEWEDVESRECVESYQRVCNAMRMVGFQEQEELDLKVILSGVLSLGNVMFEPQENGGVRVSPTAMGWLKAAAGQFGVQEEELLSCLTCTLSMTRGESIRRLHSQQQAEDSRDSIARVVYSRLFGWIVCKINELLAGDMDMGKELQEIGILDIFGFENFSVNR
;
A
#
# COMPACT_ATOMS: atom_id res chain seq x y z
N LYS A 1 18.14 -12.80 -1.80
CA LYS A 1 17.22 -13.56 -2.69
C LYS A 1 17.80 -13.62 -4.10
N ALA A 2 17.66 -14.74 -4.80
CA ALA A 2 18.26 -15.01 -6.11
C ALA A 2 17.92 -13.98 -7.23
N PRO A 3 16.69 -13.44 -7.34
CA PRO A 3 16.37 -12.43 -8.36
C PRO A 3 17.22 -11.16 -8.25
N LYS A 4 17.51 -10.71 -7.02
CA LYS A 4 18.40 -9.56 -6.77
C LYS A 4 19.83 -9.82 -7.24
N LEU A 5 20.33 -11.06 -7.10
CA LEU A 5 21.68 -11.44 -7.53
C LEU A 5 21.75 -11.54 -9.06
N LEU A 6 20.73 -12.12 -9.70
CA LEU A 6 20.62 -12.18 -11.16
C LEU A 6 20.58 -10.78 -11.76
N LEU A 7 19.74 -9.89 -11.21
CA LEU A 7 19.65 -8.49 -11.63
C LEU A 7 21.02 -7.79 -11.51
N LYS A 8 21.70 -7.92 -10.36
CA LYS A 8 23.06 -7.40 -10.16
C LYS A 8 24.06 -7.95 -11.18
N HIS A 9 23.95 -9.23 -11.53
CA HIS A 9 24.81 -9.87 -12.51
C HIS A 9 24.58 -9.32 -13.92
N LEU A 10 23.32 -9.25 -14.36
CA LEU A 10 22.92 -8.75 -15.68
C LEU A 10 23.34 -7.29 -15.87
N VAL A 11 23.08 -6.43 -14.88
CA VAL A 11 23.52 -5.03 -14.87
C VAL A 11 25.04 -4.93 -14.99
N ARG A 12 25.79 -5.73 -14.22
CA ARG A 12 27.26 -5.68 -14.26
C ARG A 12 27.84 -6.14 -15.59
N ARG A 13 27.22 -7.14 -16.23
CA ARG A 13 27.70 -7.72 -17.50
C ARG A 13 27.38 -6.86 -18.71
N SER A 14 26.31 -6.09 -18.67
CA SER A 14 25.75 -5.41 -19.84
C SER A 14 26.50 -4.14 -20.28
N ARG A 15 27.69 -3.81 -19.72
CA ARG A 15 28.47 -2.58 -20.04
C ARG A 15 27.66 -1.27 -20.03
N GLY A 16 26.44 -1.31 -19.49
CA GLY A 16 25.45 -0.24 -19.56
C GLY A 16 25.56 0.72 -18.37
N ASN A 17 24.61 1.65 -18.29
CA ASN A 17 24.58 2.67 -17.27
C ASN A 17 24.43 2.05 -15.87
N LEU A 18 25.53 2.01 -15.09
CA LEU A 18 25.57 1.51 -13.72
C LEU A 18 24.53 2.20 -12.82
N GLN A 19 24.18 3.45 -13.13
CA GLN A 19 23.17 4.24 -12.42
C GLN A 19 21.79 3.58 -12.48
N LEU A 20 21.34 3.14 -13.66
CA LEU A 20 20.02 2.51 -13.83
C LEU A 20 19.92 1.21 -13.02
N GLY A 21 20.97 0.39 -13.06
CA GLY A 21 21.00 -0.82 -12.25
C GLY A 21 21.01 -0.55 -10.74
N GLN A 22 21.64 0.54 -10.31
CA GLN A 22 21.57 0.99 -8.91
C GLN A 22 20.16 1.49 -8.55
N GLN A 23 19.51 2.26 -9.43
CA GLN A 23 18.14 2.73 -9.24
C GLN A 23 17.17 1.56 -9.02
N ILE A 24 17.21 0.52 -9.87
CA ILE A 24 16.36 -0.68 -9.72
C ILE A 24 16.59 -1.37 -8.35
N LEU A 25 17.82 -1.33 -7.83
CA LEU A 25 18.11 -1.89 -6.52
C LEU A 25 17.63 -0.99 -5.37
N GLN A 26 17.75 0.32 -5.52
CA GLN A 26 17.41 1.33 -4.53
C GLN A 26 15.91 1.59 -4.38
N VAL A 27 15.08 1.19 -5.35
CA VAL A 27 13.60 1.24 -5.20
C VAL A 27 13.04 0.06 -4.38
N ASN A 28 13.83 -0.99 -4.12
CA ASN A 28 13.34 -2.16 -3.37
C ASN A 28 12.86 -1.84 -1.94
N PRO A 29 13.54 -1.00 -1.13
CA PRO A 29 13.01 -0.63 0.18
C PRO A 29 11.59 -0.07 0.12
N LEU A 30 11.27 0.70 -0.92
CA LEU A 30 9.94 1.24 -1.13
C LEU A 30 8.94 0.13 -1.49
N LEU A 31 9.29 -0.75 -2.44
CA LEU A 31 8.44 -1.89 -2.80
C LEU A 31 8.23 -2.88 -1.64
N GLU A 32 9.26 -3.11 -0.83
CA GLU A 32 9.18 -4.00 0.34
C GLU A 32 8.34 -3.37 1.46
N ALA A 33 8.46 -2.06 1.69
CA ALA A 33 7.64 -1.39 2.70
C ALA A 33 6.14 -1.50 2.41
N PHE A 34 5.74 -1.34 1.14
CA PHE A 34 4.33 -1.35 0.75
C PHE A 34 3.80 -2.71 0.29
N GLY A 35 4.68 -3.60 -0.17
CA GLY A 35 4.30 -4.89 -0.75
C GLY A 35 4.64 -6.09 0.12
N ASN A 36 5.44 -5.93 1.18
CA ASN A 36 5.81 -7.02 2.06
C ASN A 36 5.20 -6.86 3.46
N ALA A 37 5.06 -8.00 4.13
CA ALA A 37 4.58 -8.09 5.50
C ALA A 37 5.26 -9.25 6.23
N GLN A 38 5.18 -9.22 7.56
CA GLN A 38 5.59 -10.33 8.40
C GLN A 38 4.48 -11.39 8.45
N THR A 39 4.85 -12.62 8.11
CA THR A 39 4.06 -13.83 8.32
C THR A 39 4.73 -14.71 9.37
N VAL A 40 4.03 -15.75 9.83
CA VAL A 40 4.60 -16.74 10.78
C VAL A 40 5.86 -17.40 10.24
N MET A 41 5.94 -17.60 8.91
CA MET A 41 7.03 -18.31 8.26
C MET A 41 8.17 -17.40 7.80
N ASN A 42 7.87 -16.13 7.51
CA ASN A 42 8.83 -15.20 6.94
C ASN A 42 8.55 -13.76 7.40
N PRO A 43 9.47 -13.13 8.13
CA PRO A 43 9.28 -11.76 8.64
C PRO A 43 9.29 -10.67 7.56
N ASN A 44 9.69 -10.99 6.33
CA ASN A 44 9.67 -10.08 5.18
C ASN A 44 9.14 -10.83 3.93
N SER A 45 7.91 -11.32 4.02
CA SER A 45 7.21 -12.06 2.97
C SER A 45 6.65 -11.10 1.92
N SER A 46 6.99 -11.33 0.65
CA SER A 46 6.41 -10.57 -0.45
C SER A 46 4.95 -10.95 -0.60
N ARG A 47 4.03 -9.98 -0.52
CA ARG A 47 2.57 -10.19 -0.65
C ARG A 47 2.05 -9.68 -1.99
N PHE A 48 2.92 -9.63 -2.98
CA PHE A 48 2.63 -9.28 -4.36
C PHE A 48 3.62 -10.00 -5.28
N GLY A 49 3.20 -10.29 -6.51
CA GLY A 49 4.07 -10.72 -7.59
C GLY A 49 4.76 -9.53 -8.24
N LYS A 50 6.04 -9.66 -8.52
CA LYS A 50 6.87 -8.62 -9.14
C LYS A 50 7.48 -9.14 -10.44
N TYR A 51 7.18 -8.48 -11.55
CA TYR A 51 7.80 -8.76 -12.83
C TYR A 51 8.65 -7.57 -13.27
N ILE A 52 9.96 -7.79 -13.38
CA ILE A 52 10.92 -6.77 -13.81
C ILE A 52 11.29 -7.05 -15.27
N GLN A 53 10.92 -6.16 -16.17
CA GLN A 53 11.34 -6.16 -17.57
C GLN A 53 12.57 -5.28 -17.71
N LEU A 54 13.71 -5.86 -18.04
CA LEU A 54 14.93 -5.13 -18.40
C LEU A 54 14.97 -4.97 -19.91
N ARG A 55 15.16 -3.74 -20.38
CA ARG A 55 15.20 -3.41 -21.80
C ARG A 55 16.64 -3.14 -22.23
N PHE A 56 17.03 -3.79 -23.32
CA PHE A 56 18.38 -3.76 -23.85
C PHE A 56 18.42 -3.15 -25.24
N ARG A 57 19.50 -2.41 -25.50
CA ARG A 57 19.88 -1.93 -26.82
C ARG A 57 21.40 -1.99 -26.95
N ASP A 58 21.88 -2.60 -28.02
CA ASP A 58 23.31 -2.81 -28.29
C ASP A 58 24.04 -3.52 -27.14
N GLY A 59 23.38 -4.50 -26.51
CA GLY A 59 23.91 -5.27 -25.37
C GLY A 59 23.90 -4.54 -24.02
N ALA A 60 23.42 -3.29 -23.97
CA ALA A 60 23.37 -2.46 -22.76
C ALA A 60 21.93 -2.26 -22.26
N VAL A 61 21.74 -2.27 -20.93
CA VAL A 61 20.45 -1.92 -20.31
C VAL A 61 20.18 -0.42 -20.52
N ARG A 62 19.03 -0.11 -21.11
CA ARG A 62 18.58 1.27 -21.39
C ARG A 62 17.39 1.73 -20.57
N GLY A 63 16.59 0.80 -20.08
CA GLY A 63 15.45 1.08 -19.23
C GLY A 63 14.98 -0.18 -18.52
N ALA A 64 14.07 -0.01 -17.57
CA ALA A 64 13.36 -1.09 -16.93
C ALA A 64 11.90 -0.72 -16.70
N LYS A 65 11.05 -1.75 -16.62
CA LYS A 65 9.66 -1.61 -16.19
C LYS A 65 9.37 -2.65 -15.12
N ILE A 66 8.74 -2.24 -14.04
CA ILE A 66 8.24 -3.10 -12.99
C ILE A 66 6.73 -3.18 -13.16
N ASN A 67 6.21 -4.40 -13.18
CA ASN A 67 4.78 -4.65 -13.10
C ASN A 67 4.50 -5.40 -11.80
N GLU A 68 3.54 -4.90 -11.04
CA GLU A 68 3.01 -5.49 -9.83
C GLU A 68 1.75 -6.30 -10.14
N TYR A 69 1.65 -7.48 -9.53
CA TYR A 69 0.51 -8.37 -9.70
C TYR A 69 0.05 -8.88 -8.34
N LEU A 70 -1.26 -9.10 -8.21
CA LEU A 70 -1.84 -9.86 -7.11
C LEU A 70 -1.37 -9.39 -5.72
N LEU A 71 -1.38 -8.07 -5.48
CA LEU A 71 -1.23 -7.55 -4.12
C LEU A 71 -2.32 -8.19 -3.24
N GLU A 72 -1.93 -8.78 -2.12
CA GLU A 72 -2.84 -9.39 -1.14
C GLU A 72 -3.61 -8.31 -0.39
N LYS A 73 -4.65 -7.76 -1.04
CA LYS A 73 -5.39 -6.60 -0.53
C LYS A 73 -6.05 -6.90 0.82
N SER A 74 -6.52 -8.12 1.04
CA SER A 74 -7.16 -8.54 2.30
C SER A 74 -6.31 -8.22 3.53
N ARG A 75 -4.98 -8.29 3.41
CA ARG A 75 -4.02 -7.98 4.46
C ARG A 75 -4.16 -6.56 5.03
N VAL A 76 -4.67 -5.61 4.25
CA VAL A 76 -4.88 -4.23 4.74
C VAL A 76 -5.87 -4.21 5.89
N SER A 77 -6.95 -5.00 5.81
CA SER A 77 -8.06 -4.98 6.76
C SER A 77 -8.05 -6.12 7.77
N HIS A 78 -7.34 -7.21 7.47
CA HIS A 78 -7.35 -8.44 8.26
C HIS A 78 -5.96 -9.08 8.26
N GLN A 79 -5.48 -9.51 9.42
CA GLN A 79 -4.26 -10.28 9.58
C GLN A 79 -4.58 -11.51 10.44
N ASP A 80 -3.97 -12.64 10.10
CA ASP A 80 -4.11 -13.85 10.92
C ASP A 80 -3.23 -13.75 12.18
N PRO A 81 -3.53 -14.51 13.25
CA PRO A 81 -2.76 -14.46 14.49
C PRO A 81 -1.26 -14.68 14.26
N GLY A 82 -0.42 -13.81 14.84
CA GLY A 82 1.03 -13.82 14.64
C GLY A 82 1.53 -13.18 13.34
N GLU A 83 0.62 -12.74 12.45
CA GLU A 83 0.97 -11.97 11.26
C GLU A 83 0.75 -10.48 11.44
N LYS A 84 1.45 -9.68 10.62
CA LYS A 84 1.35 -8.22 10.63
C LYS A 84 0.79 -7.71 9.30
N ASN A 85 0.33 -6.46 9.34
CA ASN A 85 -0.03 -5.71 8.15
C ASN A 85 1.26 -5.35 7.34
N PHE A 86 1.11 -4.61 6.25
CA PHE A 86 2.25 -4.14 5.45
C PHE A 86 3.22 -3.28 6.28
N HIS A 87 4.52 -3.45 6.04
CA HIS A 87 5.58 -2.82 6.84
C HIS A 87 5.50 -1.28 6.88
N ILE A 88 4.95 -0.65 5.85
CA ILE A 88 4.81 0.81 5.78
C ILE A 88 3.99 1.37 6.93
N PHE A 89 2.91 0.69 7.35
CA PHE A 89 2.08 1.17 8.46
C PHE A 89 2.89 1.25 9.76
N TYR A 90 3.63 0.18 10.08
CA TYR A 90 4.50 0.14 11.25
C TYR A 90 5.65 1.15 11.14
N SER A 91 6.31 1.21 9.97
CA SER A 91 7.41 2.14 9.72
C SER A 91 6.95 3.60 9.89
N MET A 92 5.75 3.94 9.45
CA MET A 92 5.17 5.28 9.61
C MET A 92 4.83 5.58 11.07
N LEU A 93 4.21 4.64 11.78
CA LEU A 93 3.79 4.80 13.17
C LEU A 93 4.97 4.93 14.14
N CYS A 94 6.09 4.25 13.89
CA CYS A 94 7.29 4.33 14.73
C CYS A 94 8.30 5.39 14.27
N GLY A 95 8.37 5.64 12.96
CA GLY A 95 9.45 6.41 12.35
C GLY A 95 9.16 7.90 12.21
N ILE A 96 7.88 8.29 12.21
CA ILE A 96 7.48 9.69 12.23
C ILE A 96 7.59 10.23 13.67
N PRO A 97 8.31 11.36 13.89
CA PRO A 97 8.36 12.01 15.19
C PRO A 97 6.96 12.35 15.72
N GLU A 98 6.73 12.19 17.02
CA GLU A 98 5.41 12.40 17.64
C GLU A 98 4.84 13.81 17.35
N GLN A 99 5.70 14.82 17.26
CA GLN A 99 5.32 16.20 16.95
C GLN A 99 4.77 16.34 15.52
N GLU A 100 5.20 15.49 14.59
CA GLU A 100 4.77 15.51 13.20
C GLU A 100 3.55 14.61 12.94
N LYS A 101 3.30 13.60 13.79
CA LYS A 101 2.16 12.68 13.64
C LYS A 101 0.82 13.40 13.58
N GLN A 102 0.67 14.51 14.31
CA GLN A 102 -0.55 15.33 14.31
C GLN A 102 -0.88 15.90 12.92
N VAL A 103 0.14 16.23 12.11
CA VAL A 103 -0.04 16.76 10.75
C VAL A 103 -0.76 15.74 9.86
N TYR A 104 -0.50 14.45 10.09
CA TYR A 104 -1.09 13.35 9.31
C TYR A 104 -2.36 12.80 9.96
N GLY A 105 -2.74 13.27 11.15
CA GLY A 105 -3.82 12.70 11.95
C GLY A 105 -3.50 11.29 12.47
N LEU A 106 -2.21 11.00 12.70
CA LEU A 106 -1.77 9.74 13.28
C LEU A 106 -1.87 9.80 14.80
N LEU A 107 -2.43 8.74 15.36
CA LEU A 107 -2.58 8.52 16.79
C LEU A 107 -1.72 7.33 17.24
N GLN A 108 -1.86 6.95 18.51
CA GLN A 108 -1.15 5.82 19.08
C GLN A 108 -1.50 4.51 18.34
N PRO A 109 -0.52 3.64 18.03
CA PRO A 109 -0.72 2.43 17.22
C PRO A 109 -1.82 1.51 17.73
N SER A 110 -1.93 1.36 19.05
CA SER A 110 -2.92 0.52 19.73
C SER A 110 -4.37 0.94 19.50
N LEU A 111 -4.60 2.15 19.01
CA LEU A 111 -5.94 2.64 18.68
C LEU A 111 -6.42 2.14 17.32
N TYR A 112 -5.54 1.65 16.45
CA TYR A 112 -5.89 1.28 15.08
C TYR A 112 -6.21 -0.20 14.94
N ARG A 113 -7.47 -0.52 14.61
CA ARG A 113 -7.94 -1.89 14.37
C ARG A 113 -7.08 -2.65 13.35
N TYR A 114 -6.67 -1.99 12.27
CA TYR A 114 -5.91 -2.60 11.18
C TYR A 114 -4.42 -2.85 11.50
N ILE A 115 -3.92 -2.41 12.65
CA ILE A 115 -2.56 -2.71 13.10
C ILE A 115 -2.51 -3.97 13.98
N GLY A 116 -3.64 -4.31 14.61
CA GLY A 116 -3.77 -5.39 15.57
C GLY A 116 -3.46 -4.94 17.01
N SER A 117 -3.93 -5.72 17.97
CA SER A 117 -3.74 -5.46 19.41
C SER A 117 -2.34 -5.80 19.92
N GLU A 118 -1.57 -6.59 19.17
CA GLU A 118 -0.20 -7.01 19.51
C GLU A 118 0.84 -6.01 18.96
N TRP A 119 0.62 -4.73 19.23
CA TRP A 119 1.69 -3.76 19.10
C TRP A 119 2.67 -3.99 20.25
N GLU A 120 3.76 -4.70 19.96
CA GLU A 120 4.97 -4.57 20.79
C GLU A 120 5.50 -3.16 20.57
N ASP A 121 5.90 -2.45 21.63
CA ASP A 121 6.54 -1.14 21.51
C ASP A 121 7.83 -1.28 20.68
N VAL A 122 7.67 -1.17 19.36
CA VAL A 122 8.75 -1.15 18.39
C VAL A 122 9.32 0.27 18.36
N GLU A 123 9.69 0.79 19.53
CA GLU A 123 10.69 1.87 19.65
C GLU A 123 12.09 1.32 19.35
N SER A 124 12.18 0.35 18.43
CA SER A 124 13.45 -0.22 18.03
C SER A 124 14.09 0.71 17.00
N ARG A 125 15.37 0.96 17.18
CA ARG A 125 16.23 1.65 16.21
C ARG A 125 16.02 1.15 14.78
N GLU A 126 15.74 -0.14 14.62
CA GLU A 126 15.47 -0.76 13.32
C GLU A 126 14.22 -0.21 12.63
N CYS A 127 13.18 0.14 13.38
CA CYS A 127 11.94 0.69 12.82
C CYS A 127 12.16 2.10 12.27
N VAL A 128 12.88 2.94 13.01
CA VAL A 128 13.31 4.28 12.56
C VAL A 128 14.21 4.18 11.33
N GLU A 129 15.18 3.26 11.33
CA GLU A 129 16.06 3.03 10.17
C GLU A 129 15.29 2.47 8.97
N SER A 130 14.25 1.67 9.18
CA SER A 130 13.34 1.21 8.11
C SER A 130 12.60 2.38 7.49
N TYR A 131 12.00 3.26 8.31
CA TYR A 131 11.29 4.44 7.83
C TYR A 131 12.20 5.39 7.04
N GLN A 132 13.40 5.66 7.56
CA GLN A 132 14.40 6.49 6.87
C GLN A 132 14.80 5.89 5.51
N ARG A 133 14.93 4.56 5.40
CA ARG A 133 15.17 3.88 4.12
C ARG A 133 14.03 4.10 3.13
N VAL A 134 12.78 4.12 3.58
CA VAL A 134 11.62 4.42 2.74
C VAL A 134 11.64 5.87 2.26
N CYS A 135 11.86 6.84 3.17
CA CYS A 135 11.94 8.26 2.79
C CYS A 135 13.08 8.51 1.79
N ASN A 136 14.25 7.91 2.01
CA ASN A 136 15.36 8.04 1.07
C ASN A 136 15.05 7.43 -0.30
N ALA A 137 14.32 6.31 -0.34
CA ALA A 137 13.86 5.71 -1.59
C ALA A 137 12.84 6.60 -2.31
N MET A 138 11.91 7.23 -1.60
CA MET A 138 10.95 8.19 -2.17
C MET A 138 11.65 9.40 -2.80
N ARG A 139 12.59 10.02 -2.09
CA ARG A 139 13.41 11.12 -2.64
C ARG A 139 14.17 10.72 -3.89
N MET A 140 14.75 9.51 -3.90
CA MET A 140 15.49 9.00 -5.07
C MET A 140 14.58 8.73 -6.27
N VAL A 141 13.35 8.26 -6.04
CA VAL A 141 12.34 8.10 -7.09
C VAL A 141 11.84 9.46 -7.61
N GLY A 142 11.99 10.53 -6.83
CA GLY A 142 11.58 11.88 -7.21
C GLY A 142 10.15 12.21 -6.79
N PHE A 143 9.70 11.67 -5.66
CA PHE A 143 8.48 12.14 -5.01
C PHE A 143 8.67 13.60 -4.56
N GLN A 144 7.66 14.42 -4.84
CA GLN A 144 7.60 15.79 -4.35
C GLN A 144 7.18 15.80 -2.87
N GLU A 145 7.51 16.89 -2.16
CA GLU A 145 7.15 17.01 -0.73
C GLU A 145 5.64 16.88 -0.48
N GLN A 146 4.82 17.49 -1.34
CA GLN A 146 3.36 17.37 -1.27
C GLN A 146 2.90 15.93 -1.54
N GLU A 147 3.52 15.24 -2.50
CA GLU A 147 3.20 13.84 -2.81
C GLU A 147 3.53 12.90 -1.63
N GLU A 148 4.65 13.14 -0.93
CA GLU A 148 5.00 12.40 0.29
C GLU A 148 4.03 12.69 1.44
N LEU A 149 3.58 13.94 1.57
CA LEU A 149 2.58 14.35 2.57
C LEU A 149 1.25 13.66 2.30
N ASP A 150 0.73 13.78 1.08
CA ASP A 150 -0.55 13.20 0.67
C ASP A 150 -0.56 11.69 0.87
N LEU A 151 0.55 11.02 0.53
CA LEU A 151 0.72 9.59 0.77
C LEU A 151 0.57 9.24 2.26
N LYS A 152 1.20 10.00 3.16
CA LYS A 152 1.13 9.74 4.62
C LYS A 152 -0.28 10.02 5.14
N VAL A 153 -0.93 11.08 4.66
CA VAL A 153 -2.32 11.41 5.00
C VAL A 153 -3.28 10.31 4.53
N ILE A 154 -3.14 9.82 3.29
CA ILE A 154 -3.95 8.71 2.75
C ILE A 154 -3.76 7.43 3.57
N LEU A 155 -2.52 7.06 3.90
CA LEU A 155 -2.26 5.89 4.76
C LEU A 155 -2.91 6.04 6.14
N SER A 156 -2.86 7.24 6.71
CA SER A 156 -3.52 7.56 7.98
C SER A 156 -5.04 7.47 7.86
N GLY A 157 -5.61 7.90 6.72
CA GLY A 157 -7.02 7.72 6.37
C GLY A 157 -7.45 6.26 6.31
N VAL A 158 -6.61 5.38 5.73
CA VAL A 158 -6.86 3.93 5.71
C VAL A 158 -6.95 3.36 7.14
N LEU A 159 -6.07 3.81 8.04
CA LEU A 159 -6.08 3.38 9.44
C LEU A 159 -7.31 3.92 10.20
N SER A 160 -7.62 5.21 10.05
CA SER A 160 -8.82 5.83 10.66
C SER A 160 -10.11 5.17 10.18
N LEU A 161 -10.22 4.86 8.89
CA LEU A 161 -11.39 4.22 8.31
C LEU A 161 -11.65 2.86 8.96
N GLY A 162 -10.61 2.09 9.28
CA GLY A 162 -10.74 0.78 9.93
C GLY A 162 -11.40 0.82 11.31
N ASN A 163 -11.41 1.98 11.97
CA ASN A 163 -12.03 2.18 13.28
C ASN A 163 -13.49 2.64 13.21
N VAL A 164 -14.03 2.84 12.01
CA VAL A 164 -15.46 3.15 11.85
C VAL A 164 -16.28 1.90 12.19
N MET A 165 -17.15 2.06 13.18
CA MET A 165 -18.04 1.02 13.71
C MET A 165 -19.50 1.40 13.44
N PHE A 166 -20.35 0.39 13.24
CA PHE A 166 -21.74 0.57 12.84
C PHE A 166 -22.69 -0.02 13.89
N GLU A 167 -23.87 0.60 14.02
CA GLU A 167 -24.97 0.15 14.86
C GLU A 167 -26.24 -0.02 14.01
N PRO A 168 -27.04 -1.07 14.24
CA PRO A 168 -28.30 -1.27 13.53
C PRO A 168 -29.33 -0.19 13.88
N GLN A 169 -30.21 0.10 12.92
CA GLN A 169 -31.34 1.03 13.07
C GLN A 169 -32.68 0.31 12.85
N GLU A 170 -33.77 0.87 13.37
CA GLU A 170 -35.13 0.31 13.23
C GLU A 170 -35.61 0.23 11.78
N ASN A 171 -35.08 1.08 10.89
CA ASN A 171 -35.40 1.09 9.46
C ASN A 171 -34.72 -0.05 8.66
N GLY A 172 -34.03 -0.98 9.33
CA GLY A 172 -33.30 -2.09 8.72
C GLY A 172 -31.93 -1.71 8.13
N GLY A 173 -31.51 -0.46 8.26
CA GLY A 173 -30.16 0.01 7.91
C GLY A 173 -29.22 0.09 9.11
N VAL A 174 -28.11 0.80 8.92
CA VAL A 174 -27.13 1.07 9.96
C VAL A 174 -26.75 2.54 10.01
N ARG A 175 -26.30 2.97 11.19
CA ARG A 175 -25.62 4.25 11.40
C ARG A 175 -24.21 4.02 11.92
N VAL A 176 -23.35 5.02 11.79
CA VAL A 176 -22.05 5.01 12.49
C VAL A 176 -22.30 5.17 13.99
N SER A 177 -21.60 4.37 14.79
CA SER A 177 -21.68 4.43 16.26
C SER A 177 -21.28 5.83 16.75
N PRO A 178 -21.94 6.40 17.76
CA PRO A 178 -21.57 7.72 18.29
C PRO A 178 -20.11 7.83 18.70
N THR A 179 -19.50 6.74 19.19
CA THR A 179 -18.07 6.69 19.57
C THR A 179 -17.13 6.64 18.37
N ALA A 180 -17.63 6.28 17.19
CA ALA A 180 -16.87 6.15 15.95
C ALA A 180 -17.02 7.34 14.99
N MET A 181 -17.84 8.34 15.34
CA MET A 181 -18.06 9.51 14.48
C MET A 181 -16.78 10.32 14.24
N GLY A 182 -15.92 10.42 15.26
CA GLY A 182 -14.60 11.05 15.12
C GLY A 182 -13.71 10.36 14.08
N TRP A 183 -13.77 9.02 13.99
CA TRP A 183 -13.02 8.25 13.00
C TRP A 183 -13.53 8.43 11.58
N LEU A 184 -14.86 8.52 11.41
CA LEU A 184 -15.47 8.84 10.12
C LEU A 184 -15.00 10.20 9.62
N LYS A 185 -15.11 11.22 10.48
CA LYS A 185 -14.68 12.59 10.17
C LYS A 185 -13.18 12.66 9.84
N ALA A 186 -12.35 11.97 10.61
CA ALA A 186 -10.91 11.87 10.36
C ALA A 186 -10.62 11.24 9.00
N ALA A 187 -11.23 10.08 8.71
CA ALA A 187 -11.05 9.38 7.43
C ALA A 187 -11.51 10.23 6.24
N ALA A 188 -12.66 10.90 6.34
CA ALA A 188 -13.16 11.78 5.29
C ALA A 188 -12.18 12.94 5.02
N GLY A 189 -11.70 13.61 6.07
CA GLY A 189 -10.72 14.68 5.96
C GLY A 189 -9.39 14.20 5.37
N GLN A 190 -8.90 13.03 5.78
CA GLN A 190 -7.65 12.43 5.28
C GLN A 190 -7.76 11.98 3.81
N PHE A 191 -8.93 11.55 3.35
CA PHE A 191 -9.16 11.25 1.94
C PHE A 191 -9.53 12.48 1.10
N GLY A 192 -9.75 13.64 1.72
CA GLY A 192 -10.17 14.86 1.03
C GLY A 192 -11.58 14.77 0.44
N VAL A 193 -12.48 14.01 1.08
CA VAL A 193 -13.88 13.82 0.64
C VAL A 193 -14.86 14.38 1.67
N GLN A 194 -16.11 14.59 1.25
CA GLN A 194 -17.17 15.01 2.18
C GLN A 194 -17.55 13.87 3.13
N GLU A 195 -17.80 14.20 4.40
CA GLU A 195 -18.15 13.22 5.44
C GLU A 195 -19.46 12.50 5.09
N GLU A 196 -20.44 13.22 4.56
CA GLU A 196 -21.75 12.70 4.18
C GLU A 196 -21.65 11.74 2.98
N GLU A 197 -20.76 12.01 2.03
CA GLU A 197 -20.53 11.14 0.87
C GLU A 197 -19.88 9.82 1.30
N LEU A 198 -18.84 9.90 2.14
CA LEU A 198 -18.20 8.71 2.68
C LEU A 198 -19.19 7.89 3.52
N LEU A 199 -19.99 8.54 4.37
CA LEU A 199 -21.05 7.88 5.13
C LEU A 199 -22.07 7.18 4.24
N SER A 200 -22.50 7.83 3.16
CA SER A 200 -23.42 7.26 2.20
C SER A 200 -22.84 6.00 1.55
N CYS A 201 -21.58 6.05 1.11
CA CYS A 201 -20.88 4.89 0.53
C CYS A 201 -20.74 3.71 1.52
N LEU A 202 -20.58 3.99 2.81
CA LEU A 202 -20.46 2.96 3.83
C LEU A 202 -21.81 2.32 4.19
N THR A 203 -22.89 3.10 4.18
CA THR A 203 -24.19 2.69 4.75
C THR A 203 -25.26 2.34 3.71
N CYS A 204 -25.04 2.65 2.43
CA CYS A 204 -25.99 2.29 1.38
C CYS A 204 -25.36 2.18 -0.01
N THR A 205 -26.05 1.48 -0.89
CA THR A 205 -25.77 1.45 -2.33
C THR A 205 -26.81 2.31 -3.05
N LEU A 206 -26.33 3.21 -3.91
CA LEU A 206 -27.16 4.00 -4.83
C LEU A 206 -27.02 3.43 -6.24
N SER A 207 -28.12 2.93 -6.81
CA SER A 207 -28.15 2.41 -8.18
C SER A 207 -29.14 3.19 -9.02
N MET A 208 -28.75 3.61 -10.23
CA MET A 208 -29.65 4.24 -11.19
C MET A 208 -30.17 3.20 -12.17
N THR A 209 -31.49 2.97 -12.19
CA THR A 209 -32.14 2.08 -13.15
C THR A 209 -33.25 2.83 -13.87
N ARG A 210 -33.18 2.96 -15.20
CA ARG A 210 -34.22 3.62 -16.03
C ARG A 210 -34.59 5.04 -15.58
N GLY A 211 -33.65 5.80 -15.03
CA GLY A 211 -33.87 7.17 -14.54
C GLY A 211 -34.34 7.27 -13.09
N GLU A 212 -34.63 6.15 -12.43
CA GLU A 212 -34.97 6.11 -11.01
C GLU A 212 -33.74 5.78 -10.15
N SER A 213 -33.55 6.53 -9.06
CA SER A 213 -32.52 6.28 -8.06
C SER A 213 -33.04 5.31 -7.00
N ILE A 214 -32.49 4.09 -6.97
CA ILE A 214 -32.81 3.08 -5.95
C ILE A 214 -31.73 3.15 -4.86
N ARG A 215 -32.14 3.50 -3.64
CA ARG A 215 -31.28 3.49 -2.45
C ARG A 215 -31.52 2.21 -1.65
N ARG A 216 -30.49 1.38 -1.51
CA ARG A 216 -30.53 0.17 -0.69
C ARG A 216 -29.64 0.34 0.53
N LEU A 217 -30.24 0.31 1.73
CA LEU A 217 -29.51 0.37 2.99
C LEU A 217 -28.70 -0.92 3.19
N HIS A 218 -27.50 -0.78 3.76
CA HIS A 218 -26.64 -1.90 4.12
C HIS A 218 -27.05 -2.50 5.47
N SER A 219 -26.93 -3.81 5.58
CA SER A 219 -26.82 -4.47 6.89
C SER A 219 -25.48 -4.13 7.55
N GLN A 220 -25.33 -4.47 8.83
CA GLN A 220 -24.07 -4.27 9.55
C GLN A 220 -22.88 -4.94 8.85
N GLN A 221 -23.01 -6.21 8.46
CA GLN A 221 -21.96 -6.92 7.73
C GLN A 221 -21.62 -6.24 6.41
N GLN A 222 -22.63 -5.79 5.64
CA GLN A 222 -22.40 -5.11 4.37
C GLN A 222 -21.68 -3.77 4.54
N ALA A 223 -21.95 -3.05 5.63
CA ALA A 223 -21.25 -1.79 5.93
C ALA A 223 -19.80 -2.04 6.36
N GLU A 224 -19.54 -3.07 7.16
CA GLU A 224 -18.19 -3.50 7.53
C GLU A 224 -17.39 -3.98 6.29
N ASP A 225 -18.01 -4.76 5.42
CA ASP A 225 -17.42 -5.21 4.15
C ASP A 225 -17.13 -4.03 3.22
N SER A 226 -18.01 -3.02 3.19
CA SER A 226 -17.82 -1.79 2.41
C SER A 226 -16.65 -0.96 2.95
N ARG A 227 -16.57 -0.76 4.27
CA ARG A 227 -15.43 -0.10 4.94
C ARG A 227 -14.12 -0.77 4.55
N ASP A 228 -14.04 -2.09 4.73
CA ASP A 228 -12.82 -2.85 4.44
C ASP A 228 -12.50 -2.84 2.94
N SER A 229 -13.51 -2.92 2.07
CA SER A 229 -13.30 -2.85 0.62
C SER A 229 -12.75 -1.50 0.17
N ILE A 230 -13.24 -0.39 0.73
CA ILE A 230 -12.71 0.95 0.45
C ILE A 230 -11.24 1.02 0.88
N ALA A 231 -10.92 0.62 2.11
CA ALA A 231 -9.54 0.60 2.61
C ALA A 231 -8.59 -0.21 1.69
N ARG A 232 -9.01 -1.41 1.28
CA ARG A 232 -8.27 -2.28 0.35
C ARG A 232 -8.04 -1.63 -1.01
N VAL A 233 -9.06 -0.96 -1.56
CA VAL A 233 -8.99 -0.31 -2.87
C VAL A 233 -8.07 0.90 -2.81
N VAL A 234 -8.21 1.76 -1.79
CA VAL A 234 -7.36 2.94 -1.60
C VAL A 234 -5.89 2.54 -1.50
N TYR A 235 -5.57 1.57 -0.63
CA TYR A 235 -4.19 1.09 -0.48
C TYR A 235 -3.65 0.48 -1.77
N SER A 236 -4.45 -0.35 -2.46
CA SER A 236 -4.03 -0.96 -3.74
C SER A 236 -3.78 0.07 -4.83
N ARG A 237 -4.58 1.15 -4.90
CA ARG A 237 -4.39 2.24 -5.85
C ARG A 237 -3.14 3.05 -5.53
N LEU A 238 -2.90 3.34 -4.25
CA LEU A 238 -1.69 4.01 -3.78
C LEU A 238 -0.44 3.19 -4.14
N PHE A 239 -0.45 1.87 -3.91
CA PHE A 239 0.67 1.01 -4.28
C PHE A 239 0.94 1.00 -5.78
N GLY A 240 -0.11 0.86 -6.61
CA GLY A 240 0.03 0.93 -8.07
C GLY A 240 0.58 2.29 -8.53
N TRP A 241 0.14 3.39 -7.92
CA TRP A 241 0.67 4.72 -8.21
C TRP A 241 2.16 4.85 -7.85
N ILE A 242 2.59 4.29 -6.71
CA ILE A 242 4.02 4.23 -6.34
C ILE A 242 4.81 3.45 -7.40
N VAL A 243 4.29 2.34 -7.92
CA VAL A 243 4.93 1.58 -8.99
C VAL A 243 4.99 2.39 -10.29
N CYS A 244 3.96 3.18 -10.62
CA CYS A 244 4.00 4.12 -11.73
C CYS A 244 5.13 5.15 -11.57
N LYS A 245 5.29 5.79 -10.40
CA LYS A 245 6.39 6.73 -10.11
C LYS A 245 7.76 6.07 -10.25
N ILE A 246 7.90 4.83 -9.77
CA ILE A 246 9.12 4.04 -9.97
C ILE A 246 9.37 3.79 -11.47
N ASN A 247 8.34 3.48 -12.24
CA ASN A 247 8.47 3.25 -13.68
C ASN A 247 8.85 4.51 -14.45
N GLU A 248 8.40 5.69 -14.03
CA GLU A 248 8.84 6.98 -14.61
C GLU A 248 10.35 7.16 -14.42
N LEU A 249 10.88 6.86 -13.23
CA LEU A 249 12.33 6.87 -12.97
C LEU A 249 13.08 5.85 -13.84
N LEU A 250 12.53 4.64 -13.98
CA LEU A 250 13.20 3.51 -14.63
C LEU A 250 13.04 3.47 -16.16
N ALA A 251 12.13 4.28 -16.72
CA ALA A 251 11.85 4.29 -18.15
C ALA A 251 13.11 4.50 -18.99
N GLY A 252 14.06 5.33 -18.53
CA GLY A 252 15.31 5.62 -19.23
C GLY A 252 15.09 6.37 -20.56
N ASP A 253 16.17 6.56 -21.31
CA ASP A 253 16.14 7.27 -22.60
C ASP A 253 15.68 6.30 -23.71
N MET A 254 14.38 6.06 -23.76
CA MET A 254 13.77 5.07 -24.64
C MET A 254 12.81 5.72 -25.63
N ASP A 255 13.24 5.68 -26.88
CA ASP A 255 12.43 6.02 -28.03
C ASP A 255 11.50 4.82 -28.34
N MET A 256 10.19 5.03 -28.20
CA MET A 256 9.15 3.98 -28.28
C MET A 256 9.02 3.33 -29.68
N GLY A 257 9.77 3.81 -30.68
CA GLY A 257 9.72 3.35 -32.06
C GLY A 257 10.79 2.34 -32.50
N LYS A 258 11.69 1.87 -31.61
CA LYS A 258 12.74 0.90 -31.96
C LYS A 258 12.52 -0.46 -31.30
N GLU A 259 12.85 -1.54 -32.02
CA GLU A 259 12.88 -2.89 -31.45
C GLU A 259 13.84 -2.95 -30.25
N LEU A 260 13.28 -3.22 -29.08
CA LEU A 260 14.05 -3.43 -27.85
C LEU A 260 14.07 -4.92 -27.53
N GLN A 261 15.24 -5.43 -27.18
CA GLN A 261 15.37 -6.78 -26.63
C GLN A 261 15.04 -6.73 -25.13
N GLU A 262 14.23 -7.65 -24.63
CA GLU A 262 13.79 -7.65 -23.23
C GLU A 262 14.21 -8.94 -22.49
N ILE A 263 14.62 -8.79 -21.23
CA ILE A 263 14.74 -9.91 -20.28
C ILE A 263 13.74 -9.67 -19.16
N GLY A 264 12.79 -10.58 -19.03
CA GLY A 264 11.82 -10.60 -17.93
C GLY A 264 12.31 -11.42 -16.74
N ILE A 265 12.22 -10.87 -15.54
CA ILE A 265 12.50 -11.54 -14.27
C ILE A 265 11.20 -11.56 -13.47
N LEU A 266 10.63 -12.74 -13.26
CA LEU A 266 9.45 -12.93 -12.42
C LEU A 266 9.85 -13.38 -11.01
N ASP A 267 9.45 -12.60 -10.02
CA ASP A 267 9.59 -12.88 -8.58
C ASP A 267 8.18 -12.93 -7.99
N ILE A 268 7.64 -14.13 -7.86
CA ILE A 268 6.31 -14.37 -7.30
C ILE A 268 6.43 -14.92 -5.88
N PHE A 269 5.43 -14.65 -5.05
CA PHE A 269 5.31 -15.24 -3.72
C PHE A 269 5.36 -16.78 -3.81
N GLY A 270 6.01 -17.38 -2.82
CA GLY A 270 6.11 -18.84 -2.73
C GLY A 270 4.78 -19.47 -2.31
N PHE A 271 4.73 -20.80 -2.35
CA PHE A 271 3.61 -21.52 -1.76
C PHE A 271 3.59 -21.31 -0.25
N GLU A 272 2.42 -20.96 0.28
CA GLU A 272 2.15 -20.87 1.71
C GLU A 272 0.92 -21.75 2.00
N ASN A 273 0.94 -22.45 3.13
CA ASN A 273 -0.16 -23.29 3.57
C ASN A 273 -0.52 -22.91 5.00
N PHE A 274 -1.67 -22.26 5.15
CA PHE A 274 -2.18 -21.81 6.43
C PHE A 274 -3.28 -22.74 6.94
N SER A 275 -3.66 -22.59 8.21
CA SER A 275 -4.80 -23.32 8.78
C SER A 275 -6.12 -23.00 8.05
N VAL A 276 -6.24 -21.78 7.50
CA VAL A 276 -7.34 -21.35 6.63
C VAL A 276 -6.74 -20.64 5.42
N ASN A 277 -6.88 -21.25 4.24
CA ASN A 277 -6.50 -20.61 2.97
C ASN A 277 -7.74 -19.88 2.42
N ARG A 278 -7.67 -18.54 2.28
CA ARG A 278 -8.77 -17.68 1.82
C ARG A 278 -8.50 -17.09 0.44
#